data_AF-A0A7C4GW90-F1
#
_entry.id   AF-A0A7C4GW90-F1
#
_cell.length_a   1.000
_cell.length_b   1.000
_cell.length_c   1.000
_cell.angle_alpha   90.00
_cell.angle_beta   90.00
_cell.angle_gamma   90.00
#
_symmetry.space_group_name_H-M   'P 1'
#
loop_
_entity.id
_entity.type
_entity.pdbx_description
1 polymer ?
#
loop_
_entity_poly.entity_id
_entity_poly.type
_entity_poly.pdbx_seq_one_letter_code
_entity_poly.pdbx_strand_id
1 'polypeptide(L)'
;MAAKRFKVVGVGGTFDEFHKGHRTLLLKAFEVGEQVLIGLCTDEFVAKMNKPHPVAHYEERLAELENFLKAHGLTERAKIIPLNDPYGDTLRRGCLEALVVSPETEPTARKINEERAKRGLDPLHIIVIEMVPSENHAPISTTRIRRGEIDREGRLIRKPIEEGARENKAVSSSIFSDCQKL
;
A
#
# COMPACT_ATOMS: atom_id res chain seq x y z
N MET A 1 -3.46 -15.72 -24.91
CA MET A 1 -3.61 -15.20 -23.54
C MET A 1 -3.80 -16.39 -22.62
N ALA A 2 -3.11 -16.46 -21.48
CA ALA A 2 -3.42 -17.47 -20.47
C ALA A 2 -4.87 -17.29 -20.00
N ALA A 3 -5.60 -18.39 -19.80
CA ALA A 3 -6.97 -18.31 -19.31
C ALA A 3 -6.97 -17.66 -17.91
N LYS A 4 -7.87 -16.69 -17.71
CA LYS A 4 -8.08 -16.09 -16.39
C LYS A 4 -8.67 -17.14 -15.46
N ARG A 5 -8.27 -17.12 -14.19
CA ARG A 5 -8.61 -18.17 -13.23
C ARG A 5 -9.99 -17.98 -12.58
N PHE A 6 -10.46 -16.74 -12.48
CA PHE A 6 -11.72 -16.39 -11.82
C PHE A 6 -12.54 -15.40 -12.64
N LYS A 7 -13.87 -15.47 -12.53
CA LYS A 7 -14.79 -14.52 -13.17
C LYS A 7 -14.81 -13.18 -12.46
N VAL A 8 -14.95 -13.18 -11.12
CA VAL A 8 -15.01 -11.95 -10.33
C VAL A 8 -14.04 -12.03 -9.15
N VAL A 9 -13.12 -11.07 -9.10
CA VAL A 9 -12.09 -10.95 -8.06
C VAL A 9 -12.31 -9.67 -7.28
N GLY A 10 -12.25 -9.76 -5.95
CA GLY A 10 -12.33 -8.61 -5.05
C GLY A 10 -10.95 -8.15 -4.63
N VAL A 11 -10.78 -6.83 -4.53
CA VAL A 11 -9.61 -6.19 -3.93
C VAL A 11 -10.10 -4.96 -3.17
N GLY A 12 -9.60 -4.72 -1.96
CA GLY A 12 -10.04 -3.64 -1.11
C GLY A 12 -8.88 -2.88 -0.50
N GLY A 13 -9.04 -1.58 -0.31
CA GLY A 13 -8.00 -0.75 0.30
C GLY A 13 -8.41 0.70 0.53
N THR A 14 -7.59 1.41 1.30
CA THR A 14 -7.70 2.86 1.41
C THR A 14 -7.18 3.54 0.15
N PHE A 15 -6.11 3.01 -0.46
CA PHE A 15 -5.49 3.54 -1.67
C PHE A 15 -4.96 5.00 -1.53
N ASP A 16 -4.54 5.41 -0.33
CA ASP A 16 -3.91 6.72 -0.08
C ASP A 16 -2.47 6.79 -0.59
N GLU A 17 -2.02 7.96 -1.05
CA GLU A 17 -0.72 8.14 -1.72
C GLU A 17 -0.49 7.06 -2.79
N PHE A 18 -1.38 6.94 -3.77
CA PHE A 18 -1.49 5.81 -4.69
C PHE A 18 -0.13 5.36 -5.28
N HIS A 19 0.51 4.40 -4.62
CA HIS A 19 1.90 4.03 -4.84
C HIS A 19 2.05 2.69 -5.56
N LYS A 20 3.29 2.33 -5.89
CA LYS A 20 3.63 1.11 -6.64
C LYS A 20 3.06 -0.17 -6.03
N GLY A 21 3.03 -0.27 -4.70
CA GLY A 21 2.37 -1.36 -3.97
C GLY A 21 0.88 -1.52 -4.36
N HIS A 22 0.09 -0.44 -4.32
CA HIS A 22 -1.32 -0.46 -4.72
C HIS A 22 -1.51 -0.87 -6.18
N ARG A 23 -0.69 -0.33 -7.08
CA ARG A 23 -0.73 -0.68 -8.51
C ARG A 23 -0.46 -2.17 -8.73
N THR A 24 0.52 -2.73 -8.03
CA THR A 24 0.86 -4.15 -8.13
C THR A 24 -0.27 -5.05 -7.63
N LEU A 25 -0.91 -4.66 -6.52
CA LEU A 25 -2.10 -5.33 -5.99
C LEU A 25 -3.24 -5.38 -7.02
N LEU A 26 -3.55 -4.24 -7.62
CA LEU A 26 -4.60 -4.13 -8.64
C LEU A 26 -4.24 -4.93 -9.90
N LEU A 27 -3.02 -4.79 -10.42
CA LEU A 27 -2.57 -5.54 -11.60
C LEU A 27 -2.69 -7.04 -11.38
N LYS A 28 -2.37 -7.55 -10.19
CA LYS A 28 -2.56 -8.97 -9.89
C LYS A 28 -4.03 -9.38 -9.90
N ALA A 29 -4.92 -8.55 -9.38
CA ALA A 29 -6.36 -8.80 -9.46
C ALA A 29 -6.85 -8.88 -10.92
N PHE A 30 -6.39 -7.99 -11.78
CA PHE A 30 -6.72 -8.02 -13.21
C PHE A 30 -6.01 -9.14 -13.99
N GLU A 31 -4.89 -9.67 -13.49
CA GLU A 31 -4.22 -10.84 -14.07
C GLU A 31 -5.06 -12.12 -13.83
N VAL A 32 -5.59 -12.30 -12.61
CA VAL A 32 -6.29 -13.53 -12.23
C VAL A 32 -7.80 -13.50 -12.48
N GLY A 33 -8.40 -12.31 -12.61
CA GLY A 33 -9.85 -12.11 -12.70
C GLY A 33 -10.34 -11.58 -14.04
N GLU A 34 -11.51 -12.01 -14.52
CA GLU A 34 -12.19 -11.39 -15.68
C GLU A 34 -12.66 -9.97 -15.36
N GLN A 35 -13.41 -9.84 -14.27
CA GLN A 35 -13.91 -8.60 -13.68
C GLN A 35 -13.30 -8.40 -12.29
N VAL A 36 -13.03 -7.15 -11.93
CA VAL A 36 -12.46 -6.78 -10.64
C VAL A 36 -13.39 -5.82 -9.91
N LEU A 37 -13.84 -6.23 -8.74
CA LEU A 37 -14.56 -5.38 -7.78
C LEU A 37 -13.53 -4.71 -6.86
N ILE A 38 -13.42 -3.39 -6.94
CA ILE A 38 -12.46 -2.60 -6.19
C ILE A 38 -13.20 -1.87 -5.07
N GLY A 39 -12.98 -2.29 -3.83
CA GLY A 39 -13.50 -1.62 -2.65
C GLY A 39 -12.61 -0.47 -2.21
N LEU A 40 -13.10 0.76 -2.31
CA LEU A 40 -12.41 1.97 -1.85
C LEU A 40 -12.98 2.40 -0.50
N CYS A 41 -12.16 2.45 0.55
CA CYS A 41 -12.62 2.86 1.88
C CYS A 41 -13.16 4.29 1.87
N THR A 42 -14.34 4.51 2.46
CA THR A 42 -14.91 5.86 2.66
C THR A 42 -14.15 6.64 3.72
N ASP A 43 -14.31 7.96 3.74
CA ASP A 43 -13.64 8.81 4.73
C ASP A 43 -14.12 8.49 6.15
N GLU A 44 -15.41 8.17 6.32
CA GLU A 44 -16.00 7.73 7.59
C GLU A 44 -15.41 6.41 8.07
N PHE A 45 -15.08 5.50 7.15
CA PHE A 45 -14.47 4.24 7.51
C PHE A 45 -12.99 4.41 7.85
N VAL A 46 -12.26 5.21 7.06
CA VAL A 46 -10.85 5.55 7.32
C VAL A 46 -10.68 6.23 8.68
N ALA A 47 -11.59 7.11 9.08
CA ALA A 47 -11.57 7.78 10.38
C ALA A 47 -11.57 6.81 11.57
N LYS A 48 -12.07 5.58 11.39
CA LYS A 48 -12.10 4.53 12.43
C LYS A 48 -10.83 3.66 12.47
N MET A 49 -9.92 3.81 11.51
CA MET A 49 -8.75 2.94 11.35
C MET A 49 -7.52 3.36 12.16
N ASN A 50 -7.59 4.43 12.97
CA ASN A 50 -6.48 4.94 13.79
C ASN A 50 -5.15 5.06 13.02
N LYS A 51 -5.20 5.57 11.79
CA LYS A 51 -3.99 5.73 10.96
C LYS A 51 -3.09 6.82 11.54
N PRO A 52 -1.75 6.64 11.54
CA PRO A 52 -0.80 7.57 12.18
C PRO A 52 -0.51 8.82 11.33
N HIS A 53 -1.28 9.05 10.27
CA HIS A 53 -1.08 10.13 9.31
C HIS A 53 -2.45 10.55 8.74
N PRO A 54 -2.58 11.79 8.22
CA PRO A 54 -3.75 12.20 7.46
C PRO A 54 -3.87 11.36 6.18
N VAL A 55 -5.10 11.19 5.71
CA VAL A 55 -5.46 10.46 4.49
C VAL A 55 -6.19 11.42 3.57
N ALA A 56 -5.91 11.36 2.26
CA ALA A 56 -6.60 12.17 1.28
C ALA A 56 -8.11 11.84 1.23
N HIS A 57 -8.94 12.80 0.83
CA HIS A 57 -10.38 12.58 0.74
C HIS A 57 -10.75 11.48 -0.25
N TYR A 58 -11.91 10.87 -0.05
CA TYR A 58 -12.42 9.79 -0.89
C TYR A 58 -12.35 10.12 -2.38
N GLU A 59 -12.80 11.32 -2.76
CA GLU A 59 -12.82 11.78 -4.15
C GLU A 59 -11.42 11.91 -4.77
N GLU A 60 -10.42 12.35 -3.99
CA GLU A 60 -9.03 12.43 -4.46
C GLU A 60 -8.46 11.03 -4.73
N ARG A 61 -8.69 10.10 -3.79
CA ARG A 61 -8.24 8.70 -3.92
C ARG A 61 -8.95 7.98 -5.05
N LEU A 62 -10.25 8.27 -5.24
CA LEU A 62 -11.04 7.77 -6.34
C LEU A 62 -10.48 8.25 -7.68
N ALA A 63 -10.20 9.55 -7.81
CA ALA A 63 -9.64 10.13 -9.02
C ALA A 63 -8.27 9.51 -9.38
N GLU A 64 -7.38 9.29 -8.40
CA GLU A 64 -6.10 8.61 -8.64
C GLU A 64 -6.30 7.16 -9.13
N LEU A 65 -7.23 6.43 -8.53
CA LEU A 65 -7.58 5.06 -8.92
C LEU A 65 -8.18 5.00 -10.34
N GLU A 66 -9.14 5.88 -10.66
CA GLU A 66 -9.77 5.95 -11.98
C GLU A 66 -8.76 6.30 -13.08
N ASN A 67 -7.86 7.27 -12.81
CA ASN A 67 -6.78 7.62 -13.72
C ASN A 67 -5.86 6.43 -14.01
N PHE A 68 -5.52 5.65 -12.97
CA PHE A 68 -4.75 4.42 -13.15
C PHE A 68 -5.49 3.40 -14.03
N LEU A 69 -6.77 3.14 -13.77
CA LEU A 69 -7.57 2.20 -14.56
C LEU A 69 -7.67 2.62 -16.02
N LYS A 70 -7.90 3.91 -16.27
CA LYS A 70 -7.96 4.48 -17.61
C LYS A 70 -6.64 4.36 -18.35
N ALA A 71 -5.52 4.70 -17.70
CA ALA A 71 -4.18 4.60 -18.29
C ALA A 71 -3.78 3.18 -18.69
N HIS A 72 -4.38 2.16 -18.06
CA HIS A 72 -4.11 0.74 -18.35
C HIS A 72 -5.19 0.06 -19.20
N GLY A 73 -6.23 0.79 -19.63
CA GLY A 73 -7.35 0.21 -20.38
C GLY A 73 -8.16 -0.81 -19.57
N LEU A 74 -8.26 -0.63 -18.25
CA LEU A 74 -8.90 -1.58 -17.32
C LEU A 74 -10.31 -1.16 -16.88
N THR A 75 -10.76 0.04 -17.25
CA THR A 75 -12.04 0.64 -16.81
C THR A 75 -13.24 -0.28 -17.03
N GLU A 76 -13.37 -0.91 -18.20
CA GLU A 76 -14.51 -1.79 -18.53
C GLU A 76 -14.54 -3.10 -17.72
N ARG A 77 -13.42 -3.45 -17.08
CA ARG A 77 -13.28 -4.63 -16.24
C ARG A 77 -13.32 -4.30 -14.75
N ALA A 78 -13.52 -3.03 -14.40
CA ALA A 78 -13.43 -2.53 -13.05
C ALA A 78 -14.80 -2.05 -12.58
N LYS A 79 -15.18 -2.44 -11.36
CA LYS A 79 -16.29 -1.83 -10.65
C LYS A 79 -15.80 -1.34 -9.29
N ILE A 80 -15.75 -0.02 -9.13
CA ILE A 80 -15.38 0.61 -7.87
C ILE A 80 -16.63 0.70 -6.98
N ILE A 81 -16.50 0.31 -5.71
CA ILE A 81 -17.56 0.44 -4.71
C ILE A 81 -17.02 1.09 -3.44
N PRO A 82 -17.80 1.94 -2.76
CA PRO A 82 -17.41 2.47 -1.46
C PRO A 82 -17.46 1.37 -0.39
N LEU A 83 -16.45 1.33 0.48
CA LEU A 83 -16.40 0.44 1.65
C LEU A 83 -16.60 1.25 2.93
N ASN A 84 -17.68 0.94 3.65
CA ASN A 84 -18.01 1.53 4.94
C ASN A 84 -17.62 0.64 6.14
N ASP A 85 -17.18 -0.59 5.86
CA ASP A 85 -16.79 -1.60 6.83
C ASP A 85 -15.74 -2.57 6.23
N PRO A 86 -15.09 -3.42 7.05
CA PRO A 86 -14.02 -4.32 6.59
C PRO A 86 -14.47 -5.44 5.63
N TYR A 87 -15.77 -5.74 5.54
CA TYR A 87 -16.31 -6.85 4.78
C TYR A 87 -16.89 -6.41 3.44
N GLY A 88 -17.57 -5.26 3.38
CA GLY A 88 -18.28 -4.81 2.18
C GLY A 88 -19.19 -5.89 1.60
N ASP A 89 -19.18 -6.02 0.26
CA ASP A 89 -20.01 -7.00 -0.46
C ASP A 89 -19.54 -8.46 -0.34
N THR A 90 -18.45 -8.74 0.37
CA THR A 90 -17.83 -10.09 0.42
C THR A 90 -18.68 -11.14 1.15
N LEU A 91 -19.74 -10.74 1.86
CA LEU A 91 -20.64 -11.65 2.58
C LEU A 91 -21.94 -11.95 1.81
N ARG A 92 -22.04 -11.53 0.54
CA ARG A 92 -23.15 -11.89 -0.35
C ARG A 92 -22.86 -13.21 -1.09
N ARG A 93 -23.88 -14.03 -1.35
CA ARG A 93 -23.72 -15.26 -2.15
C ARG A 93 -23.44 -14.90 -3.61
N GLY A 94 -22.48 -15.60 -4.23
CA GLY A 94 -22.16 -15.46 -5.66
C GLY A 94 -21.56 -14.11 -6.08
N CYS A 95 -21.11 -13.28 -5.13
CA CYS A 95 -20.59 -11.95 -5.45
C CYS A 95 -19.15 -11.96 -5.97
N LEU A 96 -18.33 -12.92 -5.52
CA LEU A 96 -16.88 -12.99 -5.72
C LEU A 96 -16.45 -14.46 -5.70
N GLU A 97 -15.36 -14.77 -6.41
CA GLU A 97 -14.71 -16.09 -6.38
C GLU A 97 -13.36 -16.04 -5.64
N ALA A 98 -12.67 -14.90 -5.68
CA ALA A 98 -11.38 -14.72 -5.03
C ALA A 98 -11.21 -13.32 -4.41
N LEU A 99 -10.33 -13.22 -3.43
CA LEU A 99 -9.81 -11.98 -2.86
C LEU A 99 -8.30 -11.90 -3.11
N VAL A 100 -7.86 -10.78 -3.69
CA VAL A 100 -6.43 -10.44 -3.80
C VAL A 100 -6.08 -9.47 -2.68
N VAL A 101 -5.09 -9.84 -1.88
CA VAL A 101 -4.72 -9.12 -0.65
C VAL A 101 -3.21 -8.98 -0.53
N SER A 102 -2.79 -7.95 0.20
CA SER A 102 -1.43 -7.83 0.72
C SER A 102 -1.27 -8.63 2.01
N PRO A 103 -0.03 -8.86 2.50
CA PRO A 103 0.19 -9.46 3.81
C PRO A 103 -0.48 -8.67 4.95
N GLU A 104 -0.61 -7.35 4.80
CA GLU A 104 -1.30 -6.48 5.76
C GLU A 104 -2.81 -6.79 5.84
N THR A 105 -3.43 -7.14 4.72
CA THR A 105 -4.89 -7.34 4.61
C THR A 105 -5.31 -8.81 4.63
N GLU A 106 -4.35 -9.74 4.57
CA GLU A 106 -4.58 -11.18 4.67
C GLU A 106 -5.37 -11.60 5.93
N PRO A 107 -5.07 -11.09 7.15
CA PRO A 107 -5.84 -11.46 8.34
C PRO A 107 -7.33 -11.11 8.21
N THR A 108 -7.65 -10.00 7.53
CA THR A 108 -9.04 -9.59 7.26
C THR A 108 -9.70 -10.54 6.25
N ALA A 109 -8.99 -10.97 5.21
CA ALA A 109 -9.52 -11.97 4.27
C ALA A 109 -9.81 -13.32 4.92
N ARG A 110 -8.97 -13.74 5.89
CA ARG A 110 -9.23 -14.95 6.68
C ARG A 110 -10.49 -14.81 7.51
N LYS A 111 -10.67 -13.68 8.21
CA LYS A 111 -11.90 -13.35 8.95
C LYS A 111 -13.14 -13.31 8.04
N ILE A 112 -13.02 -12.79 6.82
CA ILE A 112 -14.11 -12.83 5.83
C ILE A 112 -14.54 -14.28 5.58
N ASN A 113 -13.61 -15.20 5.35
CA ASN A 113 -13.93 -16.61 5.13
C ASN A 113 -14.53 -17.29 6.37
N GLU A 114 -14.09 -16.92 7.57
CA GLU A 114 -14.72 -17.38 8.81
C GLU A 114 -16.19 -16.93 8.91
N GLU A 115 -16.47 -15.65 8.60
CA GLU A 115 -17.83 -15.12 8.57
C GLU A 115 -18.70 -15.72 7.46
N ARG A 116 -18.10 -16.03 6.30
CA ARG A 116 -18.77 -16.75 5.21
C ARG A 116 -19.16 -18.15 5.64
N ALA A 117 -18.27 -18.88 6.31
CA ALA A 117 -18.55 -20.22 6.82
C ALA A 117 -19.71 -20.22 7.83
N LYS A 118 -19.74 -19.25 8.76
CA LYS A 118 -20.87 -19.07 9.71
C LYS A 118 -22.22 -18.87 9.01
N ARG A 119 -22.22 -18.34 7.79
CA ARG A 119 -23.42 -18.06 6.97
C ARG A 119 -23.72 -19.14 5.93
N GLY A 120 -22.96 -20.25 5.91
CA GLY A 120 -23.11 -21.30 4.91
C GLY A 120 -22.76 -20.86 3.48
N LEU A 121 -21.81 -19.93 3.35
CA LEU A 121 -21.26 -19.47 2.06
C LEU A 121 -19.94 -20.16 1.78
N ASP A 122 -19.69 -20.47 0.50
CA ASP A 122 -18.42 -21.06 0.08
C ASP A 122 -17.25 -20.11 0.37
N PRO A 123 -16.08 -20.60 0.79
CA PRO A 123 -14.92 -19.74 1.02
C PRO A 123 -14.45 -19.09 -0.28
N LEU A 124 -13.97 -17.85 -0.19
CA LEU A 124 -13.29 -17.17 -1.29
C LEU A 124 -11.84 -17.67 -1.39
N HIS A 125 -11.33 -17.81 -2.60
CA HIS A 125 -9.90 -18.04 -2.80
C HIS A 125 -9.10 -16.82 -2.34
N ILE A 126 -8.23 -16.97 -1.35
CA ILE A 126 -7.35 -15.89 -0.90
C ILE A 126 -6.03 -15.97 -1.67
N ILE A 127 -5.67 -14.88 -2.35
CA ILE A 127 -4.44 -14.73 -3.12
C ILE A 127 -3.63 -13.63 -2.45
N VAL A 128 -2.61 -14.03 -1.70
CA VAL A 128 -1.68 -13.09 -1.07
C VAL A 128 -0.60 -12.74 -2.09
N ILE A 129 -0.37 -11.45 -2.29
CA ILE A 129 0.75 -10.99 -3.11
C ILE A 129 1.94 -10.60 -2.23
N GLU A 130 3.14 -10.84 -2.73
CA GLU A 130 4.32 -10.26 -2.12
C GLU A 130 4.32 -8.75 -2.33
N MET A 131 4.64 -8.01 -1.26
CA MET A 131 4.74 -6.56 -1.33
C MET A 131 5.98 -6.16 -2.15
N VAL A 132 5.82 -5.17 -3.01
CA VAL A 132 6.96 -4.61 -3.76
C VAL A 132 7.91 -3.91 -2.78
N PRO A 133 9.20 -4.31 -2.74
CA PRO A 133 10.19 -3.63 -1.90
C PRO A 133 10.48 -2.22 -2.43
N SER A 134 10.70 -1.27 -1.52
CA SER A 134 11.33 0.02 -1.80
C SER A 134 12.84 -0.13 -2.02
N GLU A 135 13.53 0.95 -2.37
CA GLU A 135 14.98 0.98 -2.63
C GLU A 135 15.83 0.40 -1.50
N ASN A 136 15.39 0.53 -0.25
CA ASN A 136 16.01 -0.08 0.93
C ASN A 136 15.40 -1.43 1.36
N HIS A 137 14.73 -2.14 0.45
CA HIS A 137 14.11 -3.47 0.64
C HIS A 137 12.97 -3.57 1.66
N ALA A 138 12.58 -2.47 2.32
CA ALA A 138 11.36 -2.43 3.13
C ALA A 138 10.09 -2.28 2.27
N PRO A 139 8.88 -2.63 2.74
CA PRO A 139 7.65 -2.40 1.97
C PRO A 139 7.39 -0.91 1.70
N ILE A 140 6.89 -0.59 0.50
CA ILE A 140 6.36 0.75 0.19
C ILE A 140 5.06 0.94 0.98
N SER A 141 4.96 2.01 1.75
CA SER A 141 3.75 2.36 2.51
C SER A 141 3.49 3.85 2.53
N THR A 142 2.21 4.22 2.54
CA THR A 142 1.73 5.60 2.69
C THR A 142 2.38 6.33 3.87
N THR A 143 2.54 5.68 5.03
CA THR A 143 3.21 6.27 6.19
C THR A 143 4.62 6.77 5.88
N ARG A 144 5.41 5.99 5.13
CA ARG A 144 6.80 6.35 4.78
C ARG A 144 6.83 7.46 3.73
N ILE A 145 5.86 7.46 2.82
CA ILE A 145 5.70 8.53 1.82
C ILE A 145 5.36 9.85 2.52
N ARG A 146 4.37 9.84 3.43
CA ARG A 146 3.94 11.02 4.21
C ARG A 146 5.05 11.54 5.14
N ARG A 147 5.93 10.67 5.63
CA ARG A 147 7.13 11.05 6.42
C ARG A 147 8.28 11.58 5.56
N GLY A 148 8.15 11.55 4.24
CA GLY A 148 9.21 11.95 3.32
C GLY A 148 10.42 11.02 3.34
N GLU A 149 10.23 9.74 3.69
CA GLU A 149 11.30 8.73 3.66
C GLU A 149 11.52 8.19 2.25
N ILE A 150 10.42 8.00 1.51
CA ILE A 150 10.41 7.48 0.14
C ILE A 150 9.38 8.21 -0.72
N ASP A 151 9.55 8.18 -2.04
CA ASP A 151 8.52 8.59 -2.99
C ASP A 151 7.51 7.47 -3.28
N ARG A 152 6.50 7.75 -4.13
CA ARG A 152 5.44 6.80 -4.52
C ARG A 152 5.95 5.59 -5.35
N GLU A 153 7.19 5.65 -5.86
CA GLU A 153 7.85 4.54 -6.53
C GLU A 153 8.72 3.69 -5.58
N GLY A 154 8.88 4.16 -4.33
CA GLY A 154 9.71 3.52 -3.32
C GLY A 154 11.18 3.95 -3.37
N ARG A 155 11.52 5.05 -4.06
CA ARG A 155 12.88 5.60 -4.05
C ARG A 155 13.10 6.44 -2.81
N LEU A 156 14.29 6.40 -2.22
CA LEU A 156 14.61 7.16 -1.01
C LEU A 156 14.64 8.67 -1.31
N ILE A 157 13.97 9.45 -0.48
CA ILE A 157 14.09 10.91 -0.53
C ILE A 157 15.32 11.29 0.30
N ARG A 158 16.42 11.60 -0.38
CA ARG A 158 17.63 12.11 0.28
C ARG A 158 17.37 13.54 0.73
N LYS A 159 17.47 13.83 2.03
CA LYS A 159 17.56 15.22 2.50
C LYS A 159 18.87 15.81 1.96
N PRO A 160 18.90 17.09 1.53
CA PRO A 160 20.16 17.78 1.27
C PRO A 160 21.05 17.63 2.50
N ILE A 161 22.31 17.27 2.30
CA ILE A 161 23.30 17.33 3.37
C ILE A 161 23.37 18.82 3.75
N GLU A 162 22.98 19.17 4.98
CA GLU A 162 23.29 20.49 5.52
C GLU A 162 24.81 20.56 5.70
N GLU A 163 25.52 21.12 4.71
CA GLU A 163 26.92 21.51 4.84
C GLU A 163 27.02 22.64 5.86
N GLY A 164 27.25 22.31 7.15
CA GLY A 164 27.11 23.33 8.18
C GLY A 164 27.65 23.02 9.57
N ALA A 165 28.84 22.44 9.70
CA ALA A 165 29.61 22.55 10.94
C ALA A 165 31.12 22.59 10.65
N ARG A 166 31.60 23.73 10.12
CA ARG A 166 33.01 24.09 10.26
C ARG A 166 33.21 24.62 11.67
N GLU A 167 33.62 23.78 12.60
CA GLU A 167 34.23 24.27 13.84
C GLU A 167 35.68 24.69 13.55
N ASN A 168 35.87 26.01 13.49
CA ASN A 168 37.15 26.64 13.69
C ASN A 168 37.63 26.35 15.13
N LYS A 169 38.70 25.58 15.30
CA LYS A 169 39.59 25.74 16.45
C LYS A 169 40.95 26.21 15.96
N ALA A 170 41.10 27.53 16.03
CA ALA A 170 42.39 28.18 16.03
C ALA A 170 43.22 27.69 17.23
N VAL A 171 44.49 27.47 16.92
CA VAL A 171 45.70 27.38 17.75
C VAL A 171 45.55 27.90 19.19
N SER A 172 45.89 27.03 20.15
CA SER A 172 46.50 27.43 21.41
C SER A 172 47.67 26.49 21.69
N SER A 173 48.85 27.04 21.49
CA SER A 173 50.16 26.46 21.79
C SER A 173 50.41 26.45 23.30
N SER A 174 50.74 25.30 23.88
CA SER A 174 51.67 25.22 25.00
C SER A 174 52.11 23.79 25.34
N ILE A 175 53.38 23.53 25.04
CA ILE A 175 54.37 22.86 25.91
C ILE A 175 54.11 21.37 26.19
N PHE A 176 54.79 20.50 25.44
CA PHE A 176 55.41 19.30 26.01
C PHE A 176 56.88 19.26 25.60
N SER A 177 57.71 19.35 26.63
CA SER A 177 59.17 19.35 26.61
C SER A 177 59.73 18.02 26.10
N ASP A 178 60.84 18.14 25.39
CA ASP A 178 61.65 17.12 24.75
C ASP A 178 62.08 15.98 25.67
N CYS A 179 62.11 14.77 25.09
CA CYS A 179 62.81 13.60 25.61
C CYS A 179 63.62 12.95 24.48
N GLN A 180 64.87 13.38 24.33
CA GLN A 180 65.98 12.68 23.67
C GLN A 180 67.14 12.72 24.67
N LYS A 181 67.50 11.61 25.33
CA LYS A 181 68.51 10.62 24.91
C LYS A 181 69.77 11.25 24.28
N LEU A 182 70.86 11.09 25.05
CA LEU A 182 72.29 11.34 24.81
C LEU A 182 72.78 12.74 25.18
#